data_AF-A0A6G8UEY8-F1
#
_entry.id   AF-A0A6G8UEY8-F1
#
_cell.length_a   1.000
_cell.length_b   1.000
_cell.length_c   1.000
_cell.angle_alpha   90.00
_cell.angle_beta   90.00
_cell.angle_gamma   90.00
#
_symmetry.space_group_name_H-M   'P 1'
#
loop_
_entity.id
_entity.type
_entity.pdbx_description
1 polymer ?
#
loop_
_entity_poly.entity_id
_entity_poly.type
_entity_poly.pdbx_seq_one_letter_code
_entity_poly.pdbx_strand_id
1 'polypeptide(L)' 'MPRRLRFADRVMHLRHLEQAERHIIQGERRIAEQEDRIDGLARRGYDVTAARNLLDSFYASQELFIQHRDEILEALEP' A
#
# COMPACT_ATOMS: atom_id res chain seq x y z
N MET A 1 29.20 -16.96 -7.06
CA MET A 1 28.58 -16.38 -5.86
C MET A 1 28.19 -17.50 -4.89
N PRO A 2 28.58 -17.45 -3.61
CA PRO A 2 28.35 -18.54 -2.65
C PRO A 2 26.87 -18.70 -2.28
N ARG A 3 26.41 -19.95 -2.13
CA ARG A 3 25.00 -20.35 -1.91
C ARG A 3 24.36 -19.76 -0.64
N ARG A 4 25.16 -19.36 0.35
CA ARG A 4 24.70 -18.71 1.59
C ARG A 4 24.25 -17.26 1.41
N LEU A 5 24.87 -16.50 0.50
CA LEU A 5 24.46 -15.13 0.18
C LEU A 5 23.04 -15.13 -0.42
N ARG A 6 22.79 -15.99 -1.42
CA ARG A 6 21.46 -16.14 -2.05
C ARG A 6 20.34 -16.49 -1.06
N PHE A 7 20.64 -17.25 -0.01
CA PHE A 7 19.64 -17.59 1.01
C PHE A 7 19.31 -16.39 1.91
N ALA A 8 20.32 -15.62 2.31
CA ALA A 8 20.13 -14.41 3.10
C ALA A 8 19.36 -13.34 2.34
N ASP A 9 19.67 -13.17 1.04
CA ASP A 9 18.95 -12.25 0.15
C ASP A 9 17.48 -12.65 0.03
N ARG A 10 17.19 -13.94 -0.15
CA ARG A 10 15.82 -14.46 -0.20
C ARG A 10 15.04 -14.25 1.10
N VAL A 11 15.69 -14.46 2.26
CA VAL A 11 15.05 -14.22 3.56
C VAL A 11 14.74 -12.73 3.77
N MET A 12 15.61 -11.83 3.31
CA MET A 12 15.34 -10.39 3.34
C MET A 12 14.14 -10.02 2.46
N HIS A 13 14.09 -10.51 1.22
CA HIS A 13 12.97 -10.25 0.32
C HIS A 13 11.63 -10.75 0.89
N LEU A 14 11.59 -11.91 1.53
CA LEU A 14 10.38 -12.42 2.19
C LEU A 14 9.91 -11.54 3.35
N ARG A 15 10.83 -10.95 4.12
CA ARG A 15 10.47 -10.00 5.20
C ARG A 15 9.91 -8.70 4.63
N HIS A 16 10.51 -8.18 3.56
CA HIS A 16 10.00 -6.99 2.89
C HIS A 16 8.62 -7.25 2.26
N LEU A 17 8.41 -8.43 1.70
CA LEU A 17 7.12 -8.85 1.15
C LEU A 17 6.04 -8.84 2.23
N GLU A 18 6.28 -9.49 3.37
CA GLU A 18 5.33 -9.51 4.49
C GLU A 18 5.01 -8.08 4.98
N GLN A 19 6.01 -7.21 5.04
CA GLN A 19 5.81 -5.82 5.43
C GLN A 19 4.98 -5.05 4.40
N ALA A 20 5.25 -5.23 3.10
CA ALA A 20 4.51 -4.60 2.01
C ALA A 20 3.03 -5.02 2.02
N GLU A 21 2.75 -6.31 2.18
CA GLU A 21 1.38 -6.84 2.28
C GLU A 21 0.62 -6.26 3.47
N ARG A 22 1.25 -6.17 4.64
CA ARG A 22 0.64 -5.54 5.82
C ARG A 22 0.32 -4.06 5.58
N HIS A 23 1.21 -3.33 4.92
CA HIS A 23 0.98 -1.92 4.61
C HIS A 23 -0.16 -1.73 3.60
N ILE A 24 -0.22 -2.58 2.57
CA ILE A 24 -1.31 -2.59 1.58
C ILE A 24 -2.67 -2.76 2.27
N ILE A 25 -2.81 -3.78 3.13
CA ILE A 25 -4.08 -4.04 3.85
C ILE A 25 -4.46 -2.88 4.76
N GLN A 26 -3.49 -2.29 5.45
CA GLN A 26 -3.75 -1.12 6.29
C GLN A 26 -4.14 0.11 5.48
N GLY A 27 -3.54 0.28 4.29
CA GLY A 27 -3.85 1.37 3.36
C GLY A 27 -5.27 1.25 2.80
N GLU A 28 -5.67 0.05 2.35
CA GLU A 28 -7.04 -0.24 1.89
C GLU A 28 -8.08 0.11 2.95
N ARG A 29 -7.85 -0.34 4.20
CA ARG A 29 -8.73 -0.02 5.31
C ARG A 29 -8.82 1.49 5.57
N ARG A 30 -7.70 2.21 5.54
CA ARG A 30 -7.67 3.66 5.77
C ARG A 30 -8.37 4.42 4.66
N ILE A 31 -8.23 3.98 3.41
CA ILE A 31 -8.92 4.56 2.26
C ILE A 31 -10.43 4.43 2.46
N ALA A 32 -10.93 3.23 2.75
CA ALA A 32 -12.35 3.00 3.02
C ALA A 32 -12.88 3.86 4.18
N GLU A 33 -12.14 3.96 5.28
CA GLU A 33 -12.51 4.82 6.40
C GLU A 33 -12.57 6.32 6.02
N GLN A 34 -11.74 6.76 5.07
CA GLN A 34 -11.72 8.14 4.61
C GLN A 34 -12.82 8.43 3.59
N GLU A 35 -13.14 7.48 2.71
CA GLU A 35 -14.32 7.52 1.83
C GLU A 35 -15.59 7.74 2.67
N ASP A 36 -15.81 6.90 3.68
CA ASP A 36 -16.98 6.98 4.58
C ASP A 36 -17.08 8.34 5.29
N ARG A 37 -15.94 8.88 5.76
CA ARG A 37 -15.89 10.19 6.42
C ARG A 37 -16.21 11.32 5.45
N ILE A 38 -15.65 11.29 4.25
CA ILE A 38 -15.89 12.30 3.21
C ILE A 38 -17.36 12.30 2.81
N ASP A 39 -17.94 11.12 2.61
CA ASP A 39 -19.37 10.98 2.29
C ASP A 39 -20.25 11.49 3.43
N GLY A 40 -19.89 11.21 4.68
CA GLY A 40 -20.57 11.75 5.86
C GLY A 40 -20.55 13.27 5.92
N LEU A 41 -19.42 13.90 5.56
CA LEU A 41 -19.29 15.36 5.49
C LEU A 41 -20.08 15.95 4.32
N ALA A 42 -20.01 15.34 3.14
CA ALA A 42 -20.71 15.80 1.95
C ALA A 42 -22.24 15.76 2.15
N ARG A 43 -22.78 14.70 2.78
CA ARG A 43 -24.22 14.60 3.10
C ARG A 43 -24.71 15.68 4.06
N ARG A 44 -23.81 16.24 4.88
CA ARG A 44 -24.12 17.36 5.80
C ARG A 44 -23.96 18.73 5.13
N GLY A 45 -23.57 18.77 3.85
CA GLY A 45 -23.42 20.00 3.08
C GLY A 45 -22.06 20.69 3.25
N TYR A 46 -21.07 20.04 3.86
CA TYR A 46 -19.71 20.59 3.94
C TYR A 46 -18.99 20.51 2.59
N ASP A 47 -18.15 21.50 2.28
CA ASP A 47 -17.21 21.41 1.17
C ASP A 47 -16.13 20.38 1.48
N VAL A 48 -16.05 19.35 0.64
CA VAL A 48 -15.12 18.22 0.79
C VAL A 48 -14.06 18.20 -0.31
N THR A 49 -13.92 19.26 -1.11
CA THR A 49 -13.00 19.31 -2.25
C THR A 49 -11.56 18.99 -1.83
N ALA A 50 -11.06 19.65 -0.78
CA ALA A 50 -9.71 19.39 -0.27
C ALA A 50 -9.55 17.96 0.29
N ALA A 51 -10.59 17.41 0.91
CA ALA A 51 -10.53 16.05 1.46
C ALA A 51 -10.49 14.99 0.34
N ARG A 52 -11.22 15.21 -0.76
CA ARG A 52 -11.17 14.35 -1.95
C ARG A 52 -9.80 14.40 -2.63
N ASN A 53 -9.24 15.59 -2.82
CA ASN A 53 -7.89 15.74 -3.38
C ASN A 53 -6.82 15.02 -2.52
N LEU A 54 -6.98 15.05 -1.19
CA LEU A 54 -6.10 14.30 -0.30
C LEU A 54 -6.32 12.78 -0.43
N LEU A 55 -7.57 12.33 -0.57
CA LEU A 55 -7.89 10.92 -0.79
C LEU A 55 -7.28 10.40 -2.11
N ASP A 56 -7.24 11.21 -3.16
CA ASP A 56 -6.54 10.87 -4.42
C ASP A 56 -5.06 10.55 -4.19
N SER A 57 -4.40 11.29 -3.28
CA SER A 57 -3.01 11.02 -2.89
C SER A 57 -2.86 9.69 -2.14
N PHE A 58 -3.90 9.27 -1.40
CA PHE A 58 -3.89 7.98 -0.70
C PHE A 58 -4.02 6.84 -1.70
N TYR A 59 -4.91 6.93 -2.70
CA TYR A 59 -4.97 5.93 -3.77
C TYR A 59 -3.65 5.84 -4.55
N ALA A 60 -3.06 6.97 -4.94
CA ALA A 60 -1.79 6.98 -5.63
C ALA A 60 -0.67 6.31 -4.80
N SER A 61 -0.65 6.56 -3.49
CA SER A 61 0.31 5.91 -2.59
C SER A 61 0.05 4.40 -2.45
N GLN A 62 -1.23 4.00 -2.42
CA GLN A 62 -1.62 2.60 -2.35
C GLN A 62 -1.17 1.82 -3.59
N GLU A 63 -1.32 2.41 -4.77
CA GLU A 63 -0.88 1.82 -6.03
C GLU A 63 0.65 1.64 -6.05
N LEU A 64 1.41 2.62 -5.56
CA LEU A 64 2.87 2.48 -5.41
C LEU A 64 3.26 1.36 -4.44
N PHE A 65 2.52 1.16 -3.35
CA PHE A 65 2.78 0.04 -2.44
C PHE A 65 2.48 -1.32 -3.09
N ILE A 66 1.41 -1.41 -3.88
CA ILE A 66 1.07 -2.61 -4.65
C ILE A 66 2.17 -2.91 -5.67
N GLN A 67 2.60 -1.90 -6.44
CA GLN A 67 3.70 -2.03 -7.39
C GLN A 67 4.98 -2.54 -6.69
N HIS A 68 5.33 -1.96 -5.54
CA HIS A 68 6.52 -2.37 -4.80
C HIS A 68 6.45 -3.83 -4.33
N ARG A 69 5.28 -4.30 -3.89
CA ARG A 69 5.06 -5.72 -3.56
C ARG A 69 5.30 -6.60 -4.78
N ASP A 70 4.78 -6.20 -5.93
CA ASP A 70 4.88 -6.99 -7.17
C ASP A 70 6.34 -7.08 -7.64
N GLU A 71 7.12 -5.99 -7.53
CA GLU A 71 8.57 -5.99 -7.79
C GLU A 71 9.33 -6.96 -6.85
N ILE A 72 8.93 -7.06 -5.58
CA ILE A 72 9.52 -8.01 -4.62
C ILE A 72 9.17 -9.45 -5.01
N LEU A 73 7.94 -9.70 -5.47
CA LEU A 73 7.51 -11.02 -5.93
C LEU A 73 8.31 -11.45 -7.17
N GLU A 74 8.46 -10.58 -8.16
CA GLU A 74 9.28 -10.84 -9.35
C GLU A 74 10.74 -11.17 -8.96
N ALA A 75 11.32 -10.44 -8.01
CA ALA A 75 12.68 -10.71 -7.53
C ALA A 75 12.83 -12.06 -6.78
N LEU A 76 11.71 -12.65 -6.33
CA LEU A 76 11.67 -13.95 -5.64
C LEU A 76 11.40 -15.14 -6.58
N GLU A 77 11.04 -14.89 -7.84
CA GLU A 77 10.85 -15.95 -8.84
C GLU A 77 12.19 -16.65 -9.18
N PRO A 78 12.18 -17.98 -9.42
CA PRO A 78 13.39 -18.81 -9.54
C PRO A 78 14.18 -18.65 -10.84
#